data_AF-A0A6N4UU94-F1
#
_entry.id   AF-A0A6N4UU94-F1
#
_cell.length_a   1.000
_cell.length_b   1.000
_cell.length_c   1.000
_cell.angle_alpha   90.00
_cell.angle_beta   90.00
_cell.angle_gamma   90.00
#
_symmetry.space_group_name_H-M   'P 1'
#
loop_
_entity.id
_entity.type
_entity.pdbx_description
1 polymer ?
#
loop_
_entity_poly.entity_id
_entity_poly.type
_entity_poly.pdbx_seq_one_letter_code
_entity_poly.pdbx_strand_id
1 'polypeptide(L)'
;MSVEVFRDRDDDYLTWVEAHSAGYVINVGRSLSGVAKLHHAACRTIISRPPFTESYIKICSAALRDFDDWVLGYPGVDLSSCGTCQPPAYNASTEDSVPAQQVLSAPEAAEAELKSTATYEWEIDGPGAGKRWVRLWTDRYIPYERLTDDQRAARAALRARVRSLTAAPGEILHASFAGVTPDGMDVENVVLYNIDGTAGGCFQPGTRHGVRIETANALHGNAPSGRSRACSYEYGLTSPDSGFTHWRPTRPLARFTESDLGEFPSAKRLEQVWLAIRHTKDVHVADTPIAASDRVAIRLTLSYPCSRTAGANPEVVKALIDATVAAFQCHRDRTSVDEIGSRLARTTGKPADLIKQLLLDGSHAVLGATDRLVYLRGAGVQWNPADHLVVAAQVVCRPVPEATWSLSGEIHAVEPVS
;
A
#
# COMPACT_ATOMS: atom_id res chain seq x y z
N MET A 1 -29.55 -9.99 26.50
CA MET A 1 -28.37 -10.04 27.39
C MET A 1 -27.59 -8.76 27.15
N SER A 2 -26.91 -8.22 28.15
CA SER A 2 -26.30 -6.89 28.03
C SER A 2 -25.08 -6.91 27.12
N VAL A 3 -24.91 -5.82 26.37
CA VAL A 3 -23.69 -5.51 25.62
C VAL A 3 -22.51 -5.32 26.59
N GLU A 4 -21.34 -5.85 26.22
CA GLU A 4 -20.09 -5.65 26.95
C GLU A 4 -19.21 -4.61 26.27
N VAL A 5 -18.59 -3.72 27.05
CA VAL A 5 -17.81 -2.59 26.54
C VAL A 5 -16.36 -2.70 26.98
N PHE A 6 -15.44 -2.81 26.01
CA PHE A 6 -14.01 -2.88 26.24
C PHE A 6 -13.32 -1.60 25.75
N ARG A 7 -12.57 -0.96 26.65
CA ARG A 7 -11.80 0.27 26.43
C ARG A 7 -10.53 0.17 27.27
N ASP A 8 -9.38 0.28 26.63
CA ASP A 8 -8.07 0.11 27.28
C ASP A 8 -7.94 -1.24 28.04
N ARG A 9 -8.60 -2.30 27.54
CA ARG A 9 -8.70 -3.65 28.12
C ARG A 9 -8.57 -4.72 27.03
N ASP A 10 -7.39 -4.82 26.43
CA ASP A 10 -7.12 -5.73 25.29
C ASP A 10 -7.23 -7.21 25.69
N ASP A 11 -6.69 -7.61 26.84
CA ASP A 11 -6.70 -9.01 27.30
C ASP A 11 -8.12 -9.50 27.60
N ASP A 12 -8.95 -8.67 28.26
CA ASP A 12 -10.36 -8.95 28.52
C ASP A 12 -11.15 -9.07 27.20
N TYR A 13 -10.87 -8.20 26.25
CA TYR A 13 -11.50 -8.22 24.92
C TYR A 13 -11.15 -9.49 24.15
N LEU A 14 -9.88 -9.90 24.14
CA LEU A 14 -9.46 -11.14 23.46
C LEU A 14 -10.06 -12.38 24.13
N THR A 15 -10.07 -12.42 25.47
CA THR A 15 -10.74 -13.50 26.23
C THR A 15 -12.22 -13.61 25.85
N TRP A 16 -12.90 -12.46 25.71
CA TRP A 16 -14.29 -12.43 25.27
C TRP A 16 -14.45 -12.99 23.84
N VAL A 17 -13.59 -12.59 22.91
CA VAL A 17 -13.64 -13.04 21.51
C VAL A 17 -13.39 -14.55 21.39
N GLU A 18 -12.45 -15.10 22.18
CA GLU A 18 -12.19 -16.54 22.21
C GLU A 18 -13.41 -17.32 22.70
N ALA A 19 -14.07 -16.84 23.76
CA ALA A 19 -15.29 -17.44 24.28
C ALA A 19 -16.52 -17.27 23.35
N HIS A 20 -16.53 -16.23 22.52
CA HIS A 20 -17.68 -15.84 21.70
C HIS A 20 -17.32 -15.67 20.22
N SER A 21 -16.60 -16.64 19.64
CA SER A 21 -16.13 -16.57 18.24
C SER A 21 -17.24 -16.36 17.20
N ALA A 22 -18.46 -16.84 17.48
CA ALA A 22 -19.66 -16.64 16.67
C ALA A 22 -20.42 -15.33 16.95
N GLY A 23 -19.99 -14.55 17.96
CA GLY A 23 -20.60 -13.29 18.35
C GLY A 23 -20.25 -12.13 17.42
N TYR A 24 -20.58 -10.93 17.87
CA TYR A 24 -20.48 -9.70 17.11
C TYR A 24 -19.78 -8.60 17.90
N VAL A 25 -19.08 -7.73 17.18
CA VAL A 25 -18.32 -6.61 17.74
C VAL A 25 -18.57 -5.36 16.91
N ILE A 26 -19.09 -4.31 17.53
CA ILE A 26 -19.03 -2.95 16.97
C ILE A 26 -17.71 -2.32 17.40
N ASN A 27 -16.94 -1.90 16.39
CA ASN A 27 -15.68 -1.18 16.54
C ASN A 27 -15.93 0.31 16.26
N VAL A 28 -15.83 1.17 17.28
CA VAL A 28 -16.17 2.60 17.19
C VAL A 28 -15.06 3.47 17.77
N GLY A 29 -14.83 4.65 17.21
CA GLY A 29 -13.81 5.59 17.71
C GLY A 29 -14.12 6.10 19.13
N ARG A 30 -13.08 6.55 19.86
CA ARG A 30 -13.21 6.98 21.28
C ARG A 30 -14.18 8.14 21.51
N SER A 31 -14.45 8.96 20.50
CA SER A 31 -15.39 10.07 20.57
C SER A 31 -16.85 9.63 20.51
N LEU A 32 -17.13 8.33 20.33
CA LEU A 32 -18.48 7.75 20.20
C LEU A 32 -19.35 8.52 19.19
N SER A 33 -18.72 8.94 18.10
CA SER A 33 -19.30 9.73 17.02
C SER A 33 -18.56 9.44 15.71
N GLY A 34 -19.28 9.53 14.60
CA GLY A 34 -18.75 9.18 13.27
C GLY A 34 -18.85 7.68 12.98
N VAL A 35 -17.95 7.18 12.12
CA VAL A 35 -18.07 5.83 11.56
C VAL A 35 -17.78 4.75 12.61
N ALA A 36 -18.73 3.83 12.77
CA ALA A 36 -18.52 2.56 13.46
C ALA A 36 -18.64 1.40 12.48
N LYS A 37 -17.96 0.30 12.79
CA LYS A 37 -18.02 -0.93 12.00
C LYS A 37 -18.50 -2.11 12.81
N LEU A 38 -19.52 -2.81 12.33
CA LEU A 38 -19.95 -4.10 12.83
C LEU A 38 -19.05 -5.20 12.25
N HIS A 39 -18.62 -6.14 13.08
CA HIS A 39 -17.81 -7.30 12.72
C HIS A 39 -18.39 -8.57 13.35
N HIS A 40 -18.14 -9.73 12.73
CA HIS A 40 -18.05 -10.99 13.49
C HIS A 40 -16.88 -10.93 14.49
N ALA A 41 -17.03 -11.54 15.66
CA ALA A 41 -16.00 -11.57 16.70
C ALA A 41 -14.69 -12.21 16.20
N ALA A 42 -14.78 -13.30 15.43
CA ALA A 42 -13.62 -13.95 14.80
C ALA A 42 -12.99 -13.16 13.63
N CYS A 43 -13.41 -11.91 13.37
CA CYS A 43 -12.88 -11.15 12.25
C CYS A 43 -11.40 -10.80 12.45
N ARG A 44 -10.54 -11.29 11.55
CA ARG A 44 -9.09 -11.03 11.59
C ARG A 44 -8.72 -9.55 11.71
N THR A 45 -9.53 -8.62 11.19
CA THR A 45 -9.19 -7.18 11.22
C THR A 45 -9.27 -6.58 12.63
N ILE A 46 -9.94 -7.24 13.58
CA ILE A 46 -10.09 -6.75 14.95
C ILE A 46 -9.35 -7.60 15.98
N ILE A 47 -8.68 -8.69 15.56
CA ILE A 47 -7.92 -9.59 16.45
C ILE A 47 -6.45 -9.78 16.05
N SER A 48 -6.00 -9.27 14.90
CA SER A 48 -4.65 -9.58 14.37
C SER A 48 -3.59 -8.50 14.61
N ARG A 49 -3.97 -7.28 15.00
CA ARG A 49 -3.03 -6.16 15.21
C ARG A 49 -3.37 -5.40 16.51
N PRO A 50 -2.63 -5.62 17.61
CA PRO A 50 -2.77 -4.80 18.81
C PRO A 50 -2.20 -3.38 18.56
N PRO A 51 -2.62 -2.36 19.34
CA PRO A 51 -3.60 -2.43 20.42
C PRO A 51 -5.05 -2.42 19.92
N PHE A 52 -5.92 -3.23 20.52
CA PHE A 52 -7.28 -3.45 20.03
C PHE A 52 -8.26 -2.40 20.54
N THR A 53 -8.15 -2.02 21.81
CA THR A 53 -9.11 -1.20 22.56
C THR A 53 -8.57 0.19 22.92
N GLU A 54 -7.39 0.56 22.40
CA GLU A 54 -6.78 1.87 22.66
C GLU A 54 -7.33 2.94 21.71
N SER A 55 -7.23 2.74 20.39
CA SER A 55 -7.76 3.72 19.42
C SER A 55 -9.27 3.61 19.21
N TYR A 56 -9.86 2.50 19.64
CA TYR A 56 -11.27 2.18 19.43
C TYR A 56 -11.87 1.57 20.69
N ILE A 57 -13.16 1.79 20.88
CA ILE A 57 -13.96 1.09 21.89
C ILE A 57 -14.61 -0.12 21.20
N LYS A 58 -14.57 -1.29 21.85
CA LYS A 58 -15.23 -2.51 21.36
C LYS A 58 -16.51 -2.73 22.13
N ILE A 59 -17.59 -2.89 21.39
CA ILE A 59 -18.93 -3.08 21.92
C ILE A 59 -19.35 -4.48 21.46
N CYS A 60 -19.44 -5.40 22.38
CA CYS A 60 -19.47 -6.84 22.10
C CYS A 60 -20.80 -7.43 22.54
N SER A 61 -21.36 -8.33 21.73
CA SER A 61 -22.51 -9.14 22.12
C SER A 61 -22.53 -10.47 21.36
N ALA A 62 -23.13 -11.50 21.96
CA ALA A 62 -23.41 -12.77 21.30
C ALA A 62 -24.52 -12.65 20.23
N ALA A 63 -25.41 -11.66 20.32
CA ALA A 63 -26.52 -11.49 19.37
C ALA A 63 -26.66 -10.03 18.89
N LEU A 64 -26.98 -9.85 17.61
CA LEU A 64 -27.12 -8.52 16.99
C LEU A 64 -28.18 -7.63 17.65
N ARG A 65 -29.31 -8.22 18.05
CA ARG A 65 -30.43 -7.52 18.71
C ARG A 65 -30.04 -6.85 20.03
N ASP A 66 -29.00 -7.34 20.70
CA ASP A 66 -28.58 -6.75 21.96
C ASP A 66 -27.93 -5.36 21.74
N PHE A 67 -27.55 -5.01 20.50
CA PHE A 67 -27.04 -3.68 20.17
C PHE A 67 -28.11 -2.59 20.04
N ASP A 68 -29.40 -2.93 20.01
CA ASP A 68 -30.49 -1.97 19.77
C ASP A 68 -30.47 -0.79 20.75
N ASP A 69 -30.42 -1.08 22.05
CA ASP A 69 -30.35 -0.05 23.10
C ASP A 69 -29.06 0.78 23.01
N TRP A 70 -27.96 0.13 22.61
CA TRP A 70 -26.67 0.81 22.48
C TRP A 70 -26.68 1.78 21.30
N VAL A 71 -27.14 1.35 20.12
CA VAL A 71 -27.20 2.20 18.92
C VAL A 71 -28.16 3.37 19.13
N LEU A 72 -29.31 3.14 19.76
CA LEU A 72 -30.26 4.20 20.11
C LEU A 72 -29.66 5.26 21.06
N GLY A 73 -28.76 4.85 21.95
CA GLY A 73 -28.06 5.76 22.87
C GLY A 73 -26.99 6.64 22.22
N TYR A 74 -26.55 6.33 20.99
CA TYR A 74 -25.46 7.02 20.29
C TYR A 74 -25.84 7.42 18.85
N PRO A 75 -26.80 8.35 18.66
CA PRO A 75 -27.31 8.71 17.33
C PRO A 75 -26.27 9.38 16.41
N GLY A 76 -25.13 9.82 16.96
CA GLY A 76 -24.01 10.36 16.19
C GLY A 76 -23.09 9.31 15.56
N VAL A 77 -23.40 8.01 15.73
CA VAL A 77 -22.64 6.90 15.18
C VAL A 77 -23.27 6.40 13.88
N ASP A 78 -22.48 6.38 12.81
CA ASP A 78 -22.84 5.79 11.53
C ASP A 78 -22.33 4.34 11.47
N LEU A 79 -23.23 3.38 11.73
CA LEU A 79 -22.89 1.96 11.82
C LEU A 79 -22.96 1.27 10.46
N SER A 80 -21.85 0.71 10.01
CA SER A 80 -21.75 -0.06 8.77
C SER A 80 -21.17 -1.46 8.98
N SER A 81 -21.54 -2.44 8.14
CA SER A 81 -20.95 -3.78 8.22
C SER A 81 -19.51 -3.81 7.69
N CYS A 82 -18.66 -4.59 8.36
CA CYS A 82 -17.29 -4.80 7.92
C CYS A 82 -17.25 -5.57 6.60
N GLY A 83 -16.66 -4.97 5.56
CA GLY A 83 -16.50 -5.63 4.26
C GLY A 83 -15.54 -6.83 4.24
N THR A 84 -14.80 -7.10 5.32
CA THR A 84 -13.89 -8.27 5.40
C THR A 84 -14.58 -9.52 5.93
N CYS A 85 -15.32 -9.42 7.03
CA CYS A 85 -16.06 -10.57 7.59
C CYS A 85 -17.53 -10.59 7.18
N GLN A 86 -18.04 -9.53 6.57
CA GLN A 86 -19.40 -9.41 6.03
C GLN A 86 -20.47 -9.91 7.03
N PRO A 87 -20.53 -9.35 8.26
CA PRO A 87 -21.59 -9.71 9.17
C PRO A 87 -22.95 -9.30 8.59
N PRO A 88 -24.05 -9.94 9.02
CA PRO A 88 -25.40 -9.55 8.60
C PRO A 88 -25.59 -8.04 8.73
N ALA A 89 -26.28 -7.46 7.77
CA ALA A 89 -26.64 -6.05 7.84
C ALA A 89 -27.39 -5.81 9.16
N TYR A 90 -26.93 -4.83 9.93
CA TYR A 90 -27.62 -4.45 11.14
C TYR A 90 -28.86 -3.65 10.76
N ASN A 91 -30.03 -4.29 10.88
CA ASN A 91 -31.31 -3.63 10.76
C ASN A 91 -31.87 -3.48 12.17
N ALA A 92 -32.05 -2.24 12.62
CA ALA A 92 -32.76 -1.99 13.85
C ALA A 92 -34.20 -2.51 13.68
N SER A 93 -34.48 -3.62 14.35
CA SER A 93 -35.79 -4.28 14.46
C SER A 93 -36.43 -4.80 13.15
N THR A 94 -36.16 -6.07 12.83
CA THR A 94 -37.16 -6.97 12.21
C THR A 94 -37.12 -8.32 12.91
N GLU A 95 -38.29 -8.77 13.39
CA GLU A 95 -38.52 -10.06 14.04
C GLU A 95 -38.15 -11.25 13.13
N ASP A 96 -37.74 -12.34 13.76
CA ASP A 96 -37.27 -13.58 13.17
C ASP A 96 -38.16 -14.13 12.03
N SER A 97 -37.51 -14.64 10.99
CA SER A 97 -38.08 -15.70 10.16
C SER A 97 -36.97 -16.63 9.70
N VAL A 98 -36.82 -17.74 10.43
CA VAL A 98 -36.16 -18.97 9.96
C VAL A 98 -36.94 -19.50 8.76
N PRO A 99 -36.25 -20.09 7.76
CA PRO A 99 -36.72 -21.41 7.33
C PRO A 99 -35.61 -22.46 7.29
N ALA A 100 -36.05 -23.66 7.66
CA ALA A 100 -35.32 -24.90 7.72
C ALA A 100 -34.84 -25.42 6.37
N GLN A 101 -33.84 -26.29 6.47
CA GLN A 101 -33.26 -27.15 5.44
C GLN A 101 -34.26 -27.72 4.44
N GLN A 102 -33.91 -27.69 3.15
CA GLN A 102 -34.14 -28.82 2.26
C GLN A 102 -32.90 -29.07 1.39
N VAL A 103 -32.27 -30.21 1.67
CA VAL A 103 -31.36 -30.95 0.80
C VAL A 103 -32.14 -31.35 -0.46
N LEU A 104 -31.55 -31.21 -1.65
CA LEU A 104 -31.54 -32.24 -2.70
C LEU A 104 -30.66 -31.79 -3.90
N SER A 105 -29.58 -32.56 -4.08
CA SER A 105 -28.99 -33.03 -5.35
C SER A 105 -28.31 -32.07 -6.34
N ALA A 106 -27.05 -32.41 -6.64
CA ALA A 106 -26.35 -32.05 -7.87
C ALA A 106 -27.04 -32.61 -9.12
N PRO A 107 -26.72 -32.06 -10.31
CA PRO A 107 -25.88 -32.85 -11.19
C PRO A 107 -24.74 -32.08 -11.89
N GLU A 108 -23.91 -32.92 -12.49
CA GLU A 108 -22.64 -32.73 -13.17
C GLU A 108 -22.55 -31.68 -14.28
N ALA A 109 -21.29 -31.32 -14.51
CA ALA A 109 -20.70 -30.64 -15.65
C ALA A 109 -21.39 -30.86 -17.01
N ALA A 110 -21.61 -29.76 -17.71
CA ALA A 110 -21.42 -29.68 -19.15
C ALA A 110 -21.07 -28.24 -19.55
N GLU A 111 -20.08 -28.13 -20.43
CA GLU A 111 -19.62 -26.94 -21.12
C GLU A 111 -20.80 -26.11 -21.68
N ALA A 112 -20.84 -24.82 -21.34
CA ALA A 112 -21.63 -23.84 -22.07
C ALA A 112 -20.94 -22.49 -22.01
N GLU A 113 -20.12 -22.29 -23.03
CA GLU A 113 -19.60 -21.01 -23.48
C GLU A 113 -20.75 -20.05 -23.88
N LEU A 114 -20.51 -18.76 -23.62
CA LEU A 114 -21.06 -17.55 -24.25
C LEU A 114 -22.39 -16.89 -23.77
N LYS A 115 -22.18 -15.62 -23.39
CA LYS A 115 -23.07 -14.43 -23.43
C LYS A 115 -23.95 -14.14 -22.20
N SER A 116 -23.31 -13.67 -21.13
CA SER A 116 -23.90 -12.65 -20.27
C SER A 116 -23.39 -11.28 -20.71
N THR A 117 -24.24 -10.51 -21.38
CA THR A 117 -24.02 -9.10 -21.76
C THR A 117 -24.27 -8.18 -20.56
N ALA A 118 -23.50 -8.36 -19.49
CA ALA A 118 -23.28 -7.28 -18.54
C ALA A 118 -22.18 -6.39 -19.13
N THR A 119 -22.55 -5.24 -19.70
CA THR A 119 -21.59 -4.23 -20.16
C THR A 119 -20.94 -3.56 -18.96
N TYR A 120 -19.96 -4.22 -18.35
CA TYR A 120 -19.13 -3.60 -17.33
C TYR A 120 -18.38 -2.39 -17.91
N GLU A 121 -18.19 -1.34 -17.12
CA GLU A 121 -17.34 -0.17 -17.43
C GLU A 121 -15.84 -0.53 -17.55
N TRP A 122 -15.50 -1.83 -17.52
CA TRP A 122 -14.15 -2.34 -17.54
C TRP A 122 -14.07 -3.70 -18.22
N GLU A 123 -12.89 -4.02 -18.74
CA GLU A 123 -12.57 -5.29 -19.40
C GLU A 123 -11.19 -5.77 -18.94
N ILE A 124 -10.98 -7.07 -18.87
CA ILE A 124 -9.73 -7.64 -18.35
C ILE A 124 -9.31 -8.86 -19.17
N ASP A 125 -8.03 -8.94 -19.53
CA ASP A 125 -7.42 -10.05 -20.25
C ASP A 125 -6.15 -10.54 -19.55
N GLY A 126 -5.79 -11.80 -19.78
CA GLY A 126 -4.71 -12.49 -19.10
C GLY A 126 -4.96 -12.72 -17.60
N PRO A 127 -4.23 -13.64 -16.95
CA PRO A 127 -3.25 -14.53 -17.56
C PRO A 127 -3.94 -15.71 -18.26
N GLY A 128 -3.22 -16.36 -19.17
CA GLY A 128 -3.73 -17.48 -19.97
C GLY A 128 -2.58 -18.19 -20.68
N ALA A 129 -2.88 -19.17 -21.55
CA ALA A 129 -1.84 -19.89 -22.29
C ALA A 129 -0.92 -18.92 -23.05
N GLY A 130 0.36 -18.88 -22.67
CA GLY A 130 1.37 -17.97 -23.23
C GLY A 130 1.30 -16.51 -22.76
N LYS A 131 0.27 -16.10 -22.01
CA LYS A 131 0.12 -14.73 -21.46
C LYS A 131 0.54 -14.71 -20.00
N ARG A 132 1.78 -14.29 -19.73
CA ARG A 132 2.31 -14.05 -18.36
C ARG A 132 2.11 -12.61 -17.91
N TRP A 133 0.94 -12.07 -18.25
CA TRP A 133 0.52 -10.70 -17.93
C TRP A 133 -0.97 -10.65 -17.67
N VAL A 134 -1.41 -9.57 -17.03
CA VAL A 134 -2.79 -9.19 -16.77
C VAL A 134 -2.96 -7.75 -17.22
N ARG A 135 -3.99 -7.47 -18.02
CA ARG A 135 -4.36 -6.11 -18.42
C ARG A 135 -5.81 -5.85 -18.10
N LEU A 136 -6.07 -4.73 -17.44
CA LEU A 136 -7.40 -4.22 -17.15
C LEU A 136 -7.55 -2.88 -17.88
N TRP A 137 -8.60 -2.74 -18.68
CA TRP A 137 -9.01 -1.46 -19.26
C TRP A 137 -10.27 -0.97 -18.56
N THR A 138 -10.33 0.32 -18.27
CA THR A 138 -11.42 0.96 -17.52
C THR A 138 -11.53 2.43 -17.92
N ASP A 139 -12.70 3.03 -17.74
CA ASP A 139 -12.91 4.45 -18.08
C ASP A 139 -12.37 5.40 -17.01
N ARG A 140 -12.12 4.90 -15.80
CA ARG A 140 -11.59 5.68 -14.67
C ARG A 140 -10.56 4.88 -13.88
N TYR A 141 -9.58 5.58 -13.31
CA TYR A 141 -8.65 4.99 -12.35
C TYR A 141 -9.40 4.44 -11.12
N ILE A 142 -8.77 3.51 -10.41
CA ILE A 142 -9.28 2.88 -9.20
C ILE A 142 -8.72 3.64 -7.99
N PRO A 143 -9.55 4.37 -7.21
CA PRO A 143 -9.11 5.06 -6.00
C PRO A 143 -8.91 4.09 -4.82
N TYR A 144 -8.19 4.54 -3.79
CA TYR A 144 -8.01 3.77 -2.56
C TYR A 144 -9.34 3.46 -1.84
N GLU A 145 -10.15 4.50 -1.67
CA GLU A 145 -11.44 4.51 -0.97
C GLU A 145 -12.56 5.09 -1.85
N ARG A 146 -13.81 5.02 -1.37
CA ARG A 146 -15.00 5.55 -2.07
C ARG A 146 -15.19 5.01 -3.48
N LEU A 147 -14.95 3.71 -3.63
CA LEU A 147 -15.10 2.98 -4.89
C LEU A 147 -16.58 2.90 -5.27
N THR A 148 -16.84 3.15 -6.56
CA THR A 148 -18.07 2.68 -7.20
C THR A 148 -18.13 1.16 -7.22
N ASP A 149 -19.31 0.59 -7.46
CA ASP A 149 -19.47 -0.87 -7.55
C ASP A 149 -18.64 -1.47 -8.69
N ASP A 150 -18.59 -0.78 -9.84
CA ASP A 150 -17.75 -1.18 -10.97
C ASP A 150 -16.26 -1.13 -10.66
N GLN A 151 -15.75 -0.07 -10.01
CA GLN A 151 -14.34 -0.03 -9.59
C GLN A 151 -14.02 -1.10 -8.55
N ARG A 152 -14.97 -1.42 -7.65
CA ARG A 152 -14.79 -2.50 -6.67
C ARG A 152 -14.71 -3.86 -7.37
N ALA A 153 -15.57 -4.11 -8.36
CA ALA A 153 -15.56 -5.32 -9.16
C ALA A 153 -14.29 -5.44 -10.02
N ALA A 154 -13.91 -4.37 -10.72
CA ALA A 154 -12.68 -4.29 -11.51
C ALA A 154 -11.44 -4.55 -10.66
N ARG A 155 -11.34 -3.92 -9.48
CA ARG A 155 -10.24 -4.14 -8.53
C ARG A 155 -10.20 -5.58 -8.03
N ALA A 156 -11.35 -6.18 -7.71
CA ALA A 156 -11.41 -7.56 -7.26
C ALA A 156 -10.97 -8.54 -8.36
N ALA A 157 -11.43 -8.34 -9.60
CA ALA A 157 -11.02 -9.13 -10.76
C ALA A 157 -9.51 -9.00 -11.01
N LEU A 158 -8.99 -7.77 -11.00
CA LEU A 158 -7.56 -7.50 -11.16
C LEU A 158 -6.72 -8.20 -10.09
N ARG A 159 -7.09 -8.06 -8.80
CA ARG A 159 -6.41 -8.75 -7.68
C ARG A 159 -6.38 -10.27 -7.89
N ALA A 160 -7.51 -10.86 -8.26
CA ALA A 160 -7.61 -12.31 -8.46
C ALA A 160 -6.64 -12.79 -9.55
N ARG A 161 -6.56 -12.06 -10.66
CA ARG A 161 -5.69 -12.40 -11.80
C ARG A 161 -4.22 -12.13 -11.51
N VAL A 162 -3.89 -10.98 -10.92
CA VAL A 162 -2.51 -10.64 -10.53
C VAL A 162 -1.94 -11.64 -9.53
N ARG A 163 -2.76 -12.17 -8.61
CA ARG A 163 -2.34 -13.20 -7.65
C ARG A 163 -1.77 -14.46 -8.30
N SER A 164 -2.13 -14.75 -9.55
CA SER A 164 -1.60 -15.92 -10.28
C SER A 164 -0.26 -15.65 -10.97
N LEU A 165 0.23 -14.40 -10.99
CA LEU A 165 1.56 -14.06 -11.49
C LEU A 165 2.62 -14.39 -10.42
N THR A 166 3.26 -15.55 -10.58
CA THR A 166 4.37 -15.97 -9.71
C THR A 166 5.71 -15.72 -10.40
N ALA A 167 6.54 -14.88 -9.79
CA ALA A 167 7.88 -14.60 -10.30
C ALA A 167 8.84 -15.78 -10.02
N ALA A 168 9.54 -16.23 -11.06
CA ALA A 168 10.67 -17.15 -10.92
C ALA A 168 11.95 -16.39 -10.50
N PRO A 169 13.01 -17.09 -10.06
CA PRO A 169 14.32 -16.47 -9.91
C PRO A 169 14.76 -15.79 -11.21
N GLY A 170 15.23 -14.54 -11.12
CA GLY A 170 15.57 -13.73 -12.31
C GLY A 170 14.39 -12.98 -12.92
N GLU A 171 13.19 -13.05 -12.31
CA GLU A 171 12.02 -12.29 -12.72
C GLU A 171 11.53 -11.37 -11.59
N ILE A 172 10.93 -10.25 -11.97
CA ILE A 172 10.25 -9.33 -11.08
C ILE A 172 8.85 -9.03 -11.62
N LEU A 173 7.94 -8.62 -10.74
CA LEU A 173 6.64 -8.08 -11.18
C LEU A 173 6.86 -6.70 -11.81
N HIS A 174 6.41 -6.50 -13.04
CA HIS A 174 6.24 -5.19 -13.65
C HIS A 174 4.78 -4.77 -13.53
N ALA A 175 4.53 -3.55 -13.07
CA ALA A 175 3.21 -2.96 -12.97
C ALA A 175 3.22 -1.57 -13.63
N SER A 176 2.28 -1.29 -14.51
CA SER A 176 2.15 0.03 -15.11
C SER A 176 0.71 0.51 -15.18
N PHE A 177 0.56 1.84 -15.24
CA PHE A 177 -0.72 2.50 -15.39
C PHE A 177 -0.65 3.55 -16.50
N ALA A 178 -1.60 3.50 -17.43
CA ALA A 178 -1.87 4.56 -18.39
C ALA A 178 -3.22 5.19 -18.09
N GLY A 179 -3.32 6.51 -18.16
CA GLY A 179 -4.58 7.24 -17.97
C GLY A 179 -4.41 8.50 -17.12
N VAL A 180 -5.51 9.21 -16.87
CA VAL A 180 -5.52 10.43 -16.07
C VAL A 180 -5.71 10.08 -14.59
N THR A 181 -4.83 10.59 -13.73
CA THR A 181 -4.95 10.56 -12.26
C THR A 181 -5.13 11.98 -11.73
N PRO A 182 -5.64 12.15 -10.50
CA PRO A 182 -5.52 13.42 -9.80
C PRO A 182 -4.07 13.90 -9.73
N ASP A 183 -3.89 15.22 -9.69
CA ASP A 183 -2.57 15.84 -9.58
C ASP A 183 -1.85 15.39 -8.31
N GLY A 184 -0.55 15.14 -8.43
CA GLY A 184 0.31 14.76 -7.30
C GLY A 184 0.16 13.31 -6.82
N MET A 185 -0.48 12.44 -7.61
CA MET A 185 -0.57 11.02 -7.28
C MET A 185 0.74 10.27 -7.54
N ASP A 186 1.20 9.54 -6.53
CA ASP A 186 2.39 8.71 -6.64
C ASP A 186 2.12 7.43 -7.46
N VAL A 187 3.11 7.01 -8.23
CA VAL A 187 2.98 5.84 -9.12
C VAL A 187 2.66 4.56 -8.33
N GLU A 188 3.29 4.32 -7.17
CA GLU A 188 3.03 3.15 -6.34
C GLU A 188 1.65 3.20 -5.69
N ASN A 189 1.10 4.39 -5.45
CA ASN A 189 -0.27 4.53 -4.97
C ASN A 189 -1.25 3.99 -6.02
N VAL A 190 -1.03 4.35 -7.29
CA VAL A 190 -1.90 3.96 -8.40
C VAL A 190 -1.79 2.48 -8.72
N VAL A 191 -0.58 1.95 -8.89
CA VAL A 191 -0.39 0.56 -9.36
C VAL A 191 -0.28 -0.49 -8.25
N LEU A 192 0.02 -0.09 -7.00
CA LEU A 192 0.13 -1.02 -5.86
C LEU A 192 -0.92 -0.74 -4.78
N TYR A 193 -0.85 0.38 -4.04
CA TYR A 193 -1.65 0.56 -2.82
C TYR A 193 -3.17 0.59 -3.05
N ASN A 194 -3.63 1.35 -4.04
CA ASN A 194 -5.06 1.44 -4.37
C ASN A 194 -5.61 0.09 -4.80
N ILE A 195 -4.75 -0.72 -5.43
CA ILE A 195 -5.08 -2.06 -5.87
C ILE A 195 -5.02 -3.02 -4.69
N ASP A 196 -3.92 -3.22 -4.01
CA ASP A 196 -3.83 -4.05 -2.79
C ASP A 196 -2.60 -3.71 -1.94
N GLY A 197 -2.73 -2.74 -1.04
CA GLY A 197 -1.66 -2.35 -0.11
C GLY A 197 -1.36 -3.35 1.01
N THR A 198 -2.02 -4.51 1.07
CA THR A 198 -1.83 -5.45 2.20
C THR A 198 -0.54 -6.26 2.07
N ALA A 199 0.22 -6.36 3.17
CA ALA A 199 1.32 -7.30 3.26
C ALA A 199 0.80 -8.74 3.12
N GLY A 200 1.24 -9.46 2.08
CA GLY A 200 0.70 -10.78 1.73
C GLY A 200 -0.54 -10.75 0.80
N GLY A 201 -0.88 -9.59 0.24
CA GLY A 201 -1.97 -9.42 -0.72
C GLY A 201 -1.72 -10.06 -2.09
N CYS A 202 -2.47 -9.64 -3.11
CA CYS A 202 -2.38 -10.21 -4.46
C CYS A 202 -0.99 -10.13 -5.10
N PHE A 203 -0.14 -9.19 -4.66
CA PHE A 203 1.20 -9.01 -5.22
C PHE A 203 2.25 -10.00 -4.69
N GLN A 204 2.00 -10.67 -3.57
CA GLN A 204 3.02 -11.45 -2.86
C GLN A 204 3.74 -12.50 -3.73
N PRO A 205 3.06 -13.25 -4.63
CA PRO A 205 3.75 -14.19 -5.52
C PRO A 205 4.64 -13.52 -6.57
N GLY A 206 4.25 -12.35 -7.06
CA GLY A 206 4.96 -11.62 -8.11
C GLY A 206 6.11 -10.77 -7.58
N THR A 207 5.99 -10.24 -6.36
CA THR A 207 6.98 -9.29 -5.80
C THR A 207 8.07 -9.94 -4.96
N ARG A 208 8.14 -11.28 -4.95
CA ARG A 208 9.10 -12.05 -4.16
C ARG A 208 10.55 -11.64 -4.43
N HIS A 209 10.90 -11.41 -5.69
CA HIS A 209 12.26 -11.08 -6.12
C HIS A 209 12.45 -9.59 -6.42
N GLY A 210 11.35 -8.84 -6.51
CA GLY A 210 11.37 -7.42 -6.80
C GLY A 210 10.11 -6.95 -7.51
N VAL A 211 10.02 -5.65 -7.72
CA VAL A 211 8.95 -5.01 -8.47
C VAL A 211 9.51 -3.86 -9.31
N ARG A 212 8.93 -3.62 -10.48
CA ARG A 212 9.06 -2.41 -11.27
C ARG A 212 7.69 -1.77 -11.42
N ILE A 213 7.61 -0.47 -11.22
CA ILE A 213 6.40 0.33 -11.36
C ILE A 213 6.65 1.47 -12.33
N GLU A 214 5.70 1.77 -13.21
CA GLU A 214 5.81 2.85 -14.20
C GLU A 214 4.45 3.51 -14.46
N THR A 215 4.45 4.82 -14.69
CA THR A 215 3.36 5.46 -15.45
C THR A 215 3.61 5.25 -16.94
N ALA A 216 2.54 5.17 -17.73
CA ALA A 216 2.60 4.94 -19.16
C ALA A 216 1.93 6.10 -19.90
N ASN A 217 2.59 6.58 -20.95
CA ASN A 217 2.12 7.74 -21.74
C ASN A 217 0.97 7.39 -22.70
N ALA A 218 0.73 6.11 -22.95
CA ALA A 218 -0.33 5.62 -23.82
C ALA A 218 -0.88 4.29 -23.31
N LEU A 219 -2.14 4.03 -23.61
CA LEU A 219 -2.79 2.74 -23.36
C LEU A 219 -2.07 1.65 -24.15
N HIS A 220 -1.74 0.54 -23.49
CA HIS A 220 -1.12 -0.59 -24.14
C HIS A 220 -2.17 -1.59 -24.63
N GLY A 221 -2.25 -1.76 -25.95
CA GLY A 221 -3.21 -2.68 -26.59
C GLY A 221 -4.65 -2.19 -26.50
N ASN A 222 -5.52 -2.87 -27.26
CA ASN A 222 -6.95 -2.57 -27.28
C ASN A 222 -7.69 -3.43 -26.25
N ALA A 223 -8.76 -2.89 -25.68
CA ALA A 223 -9.71 -3.69 -24.90
C ALA A 223 -10.23 -4.86 -25.78
N PRO A 224 -10.52 -6.04 -25.21
CA PRO A 224 -10.96 -7.21 -25.98
C PRO A 224 -12.17 -6.95 -26.89
N SER A 225 -13.08 -6.07 -26.49
CA SER A 225 -14.23 -5.67 -27.31
C SER A 225 -13.90 -4.67 -28.43
N GLY A 226 -12.68 -4.15 -28.49
CA GLY A 226 -12.28 -3.05 -29.37
C GLY A 226 -12.73 -1.67 -28.90
N ARG A 227 -13.42 -1.56 -27.75
CA ARG A 227 -13.85 -0.27 -27.20
C ARG A 227 -12.65 0.55 -26.74
N SER A 228 -12.69 1.85 -27.02
CA SER A 228 -11.75 2.80 -26.45
C SER A 228 -12.03 2.96 -24.96
N ARG A 229 -10.98 2.91 -24.14
CA ARG A 229 -11.02 3.11 -22.69
C ARG A 229 -10.01 4.17 -22.31
N ALA A 230 -10.29 4.94 -21.26
CA ALA A 230 -9.43 6.06 -20.88
C ALA A 230 -8.24 5.66 -20.00
N CYS A 231 -8.33 4.51 -19.31
CA CYS A 231 -7.29 4.03 -18.41
C CYS A 231 -6.98 2.54 -18.66
N SER A 232 -5.73 2.16 -18.40
CA SER A 232 -5.31 0.75 -18.33
C SER A 232 -4.35 0.49 -17.19
N TYR A 233 -4.50 -0.67 -16.55
CA TYR A 233 -3.53 -1.26 -15.65
C TYR A 233 -2.90 -2.47 -16.33
N GLU A 234 -1.59 -2.58 -16.28
CA GLU A 234 -0.85 -3.73 -16.78
C GLU A 234 0.03 -4.31 -15.68
N TYR A 235 0.01 -5.64 -15.56
CA TYR A 235 0.90 -6.39 -14.69
C TYR A 235 1.52 -7.52 -15.48
N GLY A 236 2.82 -7.76 -15.33
CA GLY A 236 3.50 -8.85 -16.01
C GLY A 236 4.78 -9.25 -15.30
N LEU A 237 5.43 -10.30 -15.78
CA LEU A 237 6.73 -10.73 -15.26
C LEU A 237 7.82 -10.33 -16.26
N THR A 238 8.90 -9.74 -15.77
CA THR A 238 10.01 -9.27 -16.59
C THR A 238 11.35 -9.52 -15.91
N SER A 239 12.45 -9.44 -16.66
CA SER A 239 13.79 -9.48 -16.08
C SER A 239 14.12 -8.16 -15.37
N PRO A 240 14.74 -8.17 -14.17
CA PRO A 240 15.20 -6.96 -13.50
C PRO A 240 16.27 -6.19 -14.28
N ASP A 241 16.98 -6.85 -15.21
CA ASP A 241 18.02 -6.27 -16.05
C ASP A 241 17.45 -5.49 -17.25
N SER A 242 16.15 -5.67 -17.54
CA SER A 242 15.50 -4.89 -18.59
C SER A 242 15.36 -3.40 -18.22
N GLY A 243 15.33 -2.55 -19.24
CA GLY A 243 15.05 -1.12 -19.09
C GLY A 243 13.62 -0.86 -18.61
N PHE A 244 13.36 0.39 -18.22
CA PHE A 244 11.98 0.87 -18.08
C PHE A 244 11.31 0.86 -19.46
N THR A 245 10.02 0.53 -19.49
CA THR A 245 9.26 0.36 -20.75
C THR A 245 8.83 1.70 -21.33
N HIS A 246 8.42 2.64 -20.47
CA HIS A 246 7.81 3.90 -20.87
C HIS A 246 8.72 5.11 -20.68
N TRP A 247 9.84 4.92 -20.00
CA TRP A 247 10.76 5.99 -19.62
C TRP A 247 12.21 5.64 -19.98
N ARG A 248 12.93 6.59 -20.57
CA ARG A 248 14.36 6.47 -20.86
C ARG A 248 15.15 7.26 -19.82
N PRO A 249 16.03 6.62 -19.03
CA PRO A 249 17.02 7.32 -18.21
C PRO A 249 17.94 8.16 -19.07
N THR A 250 18.13 9.43 -18.69
CA THR A 250 18.97 10.39 -19.43
C THR A 250 20.18 10.81 -18.61
N ARG A 251 19.95 11.48 -17.48
CA ARG A 251 20.99 12.10 -16.66
C ARG A 251 21.01 11.48 -15.26
N PRO A 252 22.15 10.95 -14.78
CA PRO A 252 22.27 10.49 -13.41
C PRO A 252 22.19 11.69 -12.45
N LEU A 253 21.38 11.56 -11.41
CA LEU A 253 21.16 12.59 -10.39
C LEU A 253 21.82 12.21 -9.08
N ALA A 254 21.69 10.94 -8.68
CA ALA A 254 22.33 10.43 -7.47
C ALA A 254 22.61 8.94 -7.58
N ARG A 255 23.64 8.49 -6.88
CA ARG A 255 23.95 7.08 -6.66
C ARG A 255 24.48 6.89 -5.25
N PHE A 256 24.10 5.79 -4.64
CA PHE A 256 24.64 5.37 -3.35
C PHE A 256 24.77 3.86 -3.30
N THR A 257 25.78 3.38 -2.56
CA THR A 257 26.08 1.95 -2.46
C THR A 257 26.07 1.53 -1.00
N GLU A 258 25.55 0.32 -0.75
CA GLU A 258 25.67 -0.41 0.52
C GLU A 258 25.37 0.43 1.77
N SER A 259 24.30 1.25 1.71
CA SER A 259 23.83 1.98 2.89
C SER A 259 23.35 0.97 3.93
N ASP A 260 24.02 0.95 5.08
CA ASP A 260 23.77 -0.01 6.16
C ASP A 260 22.43 0.27 6.83
N LEU A 261 21.51 -0.68 6.68
CA LEU A 261 20.22 -0.65 7.35
C LEU A 261 20.27 -1.41 8.68
N GLY A 262 21.28 -2.23 8.98
CA GLY A 262 21.30 -3.06 10.19
C GLY A 262 20.13 -4.06 10.25
N GLU A 263 19.41 -4.10 11.36
CA GLU A 263 18.13 -4.82 11.46
C GLU A 263 17.03 -4.02 10.77
N PHE A 264 16.24 -4.62 9.86
CA PHE A 264 15.23 -3.89 9.07
C PHE A 264 13.78 -4.29 9.42
N PRO A 265 13.25 -3.83 10.58
CA PRO A 265 11.89 -4.13 11.01
C PRO A 265 10.84 -3.46 10.10
N SER A 266 9.57 -3.84 10.25
CA SER A 266 8.46 -3.21 9.52
C SER A 266 8.14 -1.79 10.01
N ALA A 267 8.33 -1.53 11.30
CA ALA A 267 8.14 -0.21 11.87
C ALA A 267 9.28 0.74 11.45
N LYS A 268 8.95 2.00 11.16
CA LYS A 268 9.93 3.11 11.00
C LYS A 268 10.95 2.92 9.85
N ARG A 269 10.61 2.13 8.83
CA ARG A 269 11.48 1.87 7.67
C ARG A 269 11.91 3.15 6.96
N LEU A 270 10.99 4.11 6.83
CA LEU A 270 11.26 5.34 6.11
C LEU A 270 12.39 6.12 6.80
N GLU A 271 12.26 6.39 8.10
CA GLU A 271 13.27 7.12 8.87
C GLU A 271 14.63 6.42 8.86
N GLN A 272 14.62 5.10 8.95
CA GLN A 272 15.83 4.29 8.93
C GLN A 272 16.55 4.33 7.59
N VAL A 273 15.82 4.17 6.48
CA VAL A 273 16.37 4.23 5.13
C VAL A 273 16.90 5.63 4.83
N TRP A 274 16.11 6.66 5.17
CA TRP A 274 16.52 8.05 5.00
C TRP A 274 17.84 8.31 5.73
N LEU A 275 17.93 7.93 7.00
CA LEU A 275 19.12 8.12 7.82
C LEU A 275 20.32 7.33 7.27
N ALA A 276 20.13 6.09 6.85
CA ALA A 276 21.18 5.26 6.28
C ALA A 276 21.78 5.88 5.02
N ILE A 277 20.93 6.37 4.10
CA ILE A 277 21.38 7.08 2.88
C ILE A 277 22.10 8.38 3.25
N ARG A 278 21.58 9.17 4.20
CA ARG A 278 22.22 10.42 4.64
C ARG A 278 23.55 10.23 5.36
N HIS A 279 23.81 9.04 5.88
CA HIS A 279 25.03 8.72 6.62
C HIS A 279 26.02 7.88 5.80
N THR A 280 25.65 7.41 4.60
CA THR A 280 26.57 6.65 3.76
C THR A 280 27.71 7.54 3.27
N LYS A 281 28.90 6.97 3.17
CA LYS A 281 30.09 7.67 2.64
C LYS A 281 30.22 7.51 1.13
N ASP A 282 29.67 6.44 0.57
CA ASP A 282 29.67 6.20 -0.87
C ASP A 282 28.38 6.71 -1.48
N VAL A 283 28.31 8.04 -1.59
CA VAL A 283 27.21 8.76 -2.24
C VAL A 283 27.78 9.73 -3.27
N HIS A 284 27.23 9.67 -4.48
CA HIS A 284 27.51 10.59 -5.57
C HIS A 284 26.23 11.35 -5.91
N VAL A 285 26.38 12.66 -6.08
CA VAL A 285 25.29 13.63 -6.22
C VAL A 285 25.67 14.52 -7.41
N ALA A 286 24.76 14.70 -8.36
CA ALA A 286 24.99 15.59 -9.49
C ALA A 286 25.06 17.06 -9.05
N ASP A 287 25.95 17.84 -9.69
CA ASP A 287 26.13 19.26 -9.38
C ASP A 287 24.88 20.10 -9.69
N THR A 288 24.11 19.67 -10.69
CA THR A 288 22.91 20.40 -11.15
C THR A 288 21.65 19.67 -10.68
N PRO A 289 20.83 20.29 -9.82
CA PRO A 289 19.53 19.75 -9.43
C PRO A 289 18.58 19.54 -10.62
N ILE A 290 17.46 18.88 -10.36
CA ILE A 290 16.39 18.75 -11.35
C ILE A 290 15.74 20.10 -11.68
N ALA A 291 15.24 20.24 -12.90
CA ALA A 291 14.33 21.32 -13.28
C ALA A 291 12.89 20.97 -12.87
N ALA A 292 12.02 21.99 -12.78
CA ALA A 292 10.61 21.79 -12.37
C ALA A 292 9.81 20.87 -13.32
N SER A 293 10.19 20.81 -14.60
CA SER A 293 9.58 19.93 -15.60
C SER A 293 10.13 18.51 -15.59
N ASP A 294 11.26 18.27 -14.92
CA ASP A 294 11.90 16.96 -14.95
C ASP A 294 11.03 15.93 -14.23
N ARG A 295 11.16 14.69 -14.69
CA ARG A 295 10.64 13.51 -14.02
C ARG A 295 11.79 12.60 -13.70
N VAL A 296 11.63 11.78 -12.67
CA VAL A 296 12.70 10.91 -12.20
C VAL A 296 12.31 9.45 -12.20
N ALA A 297 13.32 8.61 -12.38
CA ALA A 297 13.21 7.19 -12.14
C ALA A 297 14.22 6.73 -11.09
N ILE A 298 13.80 5.76 -10.27
CA ILE A 298 14.58 5.23 -9.15
C ILE A 298 14.85 3.75 -9.38
N ARG A 299 16.08 3.31 -9.16
CA ARG A 299 16.44 1.87 -9.11
C ARG A 299 17.07 1.58 -7.76
N LEU A 300 16.52 0.62 -7.04
CA LEU A 300 16.98 0.20 -5.72
C LEU A 300 17.27 -1.29 -5.69
N THR A 301 18.33 -1.66 -4.98
CA THR A 301 18.63 -3.04 -4.61
C THR A 301 18.61 -3.15 -3.10
N LEU A 302 17.63 -3.88 -2.58
CA LEU A 302 17.51 -4.22 -1.16
C LEU A 302 18.20 -5.56 -0.93
N SER A 303 19.39 -5.52 -0.34
CA SER A 303 20.12 -6.70 0.09
C SER A 303 19.63 -7.14 1.46
N TYR A 304 19.37 -8.45 1.61
CA TYR A 304 18.85 -9.01 2.85
C TYR A 304 19.58 -10.30 3.25
N PRO A 305 19.73 -10.58 4.56
CA PRO A 305 20.41 -11.79 5.02
C PRO A 305 19.74 -13.07 4.50
N CYS A 306 20.53 -14.04 4.01
CA CYS A 306 20.03 -15.35 3.55
C CYS A 306 19.21 -16.12 4.62
N SER A 307 19.38 -15.81 5.90
CA SER A 307 18.61 -16.37 7.02
C SER A 307 17.20 -15.79 7.15
N ARG A 308 16.86 -14.76 6.36
CA ARG A 308 15.58 -14.06 6.36
C ARG A 308 14.87 -14.23 5.02
N THR A 309 13.58 -13.95 5.02
CA THR A 309 12.78 -13.81 3.80
C THR A 309 12.46 -12.33 3.57
N ALA A 310 12.54 -11.91 2.32
CA ALA A 310 12.21 -10.56 1.90
C ALA A 310 11.38 -10.60 0.62
N GLY A 311 10.69 -9.51 0.34
CA GLY A 311 9.99 -9.27 -0.92
C GLY A 311 9.62 -7.80 -1.03
N ALA A 312 9.46 -7.31 -2.25
CA ALA A 312 9.11 -5.94 -2.56
C ALA A 312 7.60 -5.73 -2.46
N ASN A 313 7.02 -6.00 -1.29
CA ASN A 313 5.60 -5.73 -1.04
C ASN A 313 5.32 -4.21 -1.04
N PRO A 314 4.06 -3.78 -1.21
CA PRO A 314 3.71 -2.36 -1.33
C PRO A 314 4.25 -1.49 -0.18
N GLU A 315 4.17 -1.97 1.07
CA GLU A 315 4.67 -1.26 2.25
C GLU A 315 6.19 -1.03 2.22
N VAL A 316 6.96 -2.04 1.78
CA VAL A 316 8.41 -1.91 1.60
C VAL A 316 8.71 -0.92 0.47
N VAL A 317 8.03 -1.06 -0.67
CA VAL A 317 8.29 -0.25 -1.88
C VAL A 317 8.06 1.22 -1.60
N LYS A 318 6.93 1.58 -0.98
CA LYS A 318 6.65 2.97 -0.62
C LYS A 318 7.66 3.51 0.38
N ALA A 319 7.93 2.79 1.47
CA ALA A 319 8.91 3.25 2.44
C ALA A 319 10.30 3.50 1.83
N LEU A 320 10.73 2.65 0.89
CA LEU A 320 12.00 2.80 0.19
C LEU A 320 12.00 3.99 -0.78
N ILE A 321 10.93 4.19 -1.56
CA ILE A 321 10.80 5.31 -2.50
C ILE A 321 10.73 6.63 -1.72
N ASP A 322 9.81 6.75 -0.77
CA ASP A 322 9.60 7.96 0.04
C ASP A 322 10.90 8.37 0.74
N ALA A 323 11.60 7.41 1.37
CA ALA A 323 12.85 7.67 2.07
C ALA A 323 13.99 8.04 1.13
N THR A 324 14.08 7.40 -0.04
CA THR A 324 15.09 7.73 -1.05
C THR A 324 14.87 9.15 -1.56
N VAL A 325 13.64 9.51 -1.93
CA VAL A 325 13.31 10.87 -2.38
C VAL A 325 13.63 11.88 -1.26
N ALA A 326 13.19 11.60 -0.03
CA ALA A 326 13.46 12.47 1.11
C ALA A 326 14.97 12.63 1.41
N ALA A 327 15.79 11.61 1.16
CA ALA A 327 17.23 11.66 1.40
C ALA A 327 17.95 12.61 0.42
N PHE A 328 17.39 12.80 -0.77
CA PHE A 328 17.90 13.71 -1.80
C PHE A 328 17.10 15.01 -1.91
N GLN A 329 16.35 15.35 -0.85
CA GLN A 329 15.72 16.64 -0.64
C GLN A 329 16.25 17.32 0.62
N CYS A 330 16.07 18.65 0.68
CA CYS A 330 16.40 19.45 1.85
C CYS A 330 15.14 20.07 2.47
N HIS A 331 15.08 20.06 3.80
CA HIS A 331 14.07 20.75 4.59
C HIS A 331 14.45 22.23 4.77
N ARG A 332 13.50 23.17 4.61
CA ARG A 332 13.78 24.62 4.77
C ARG A 332 13.22 25.22 6.05
N ASP A 333 12.13 24.69 6.60
CA ASP A 333 11.49 25.26 7.79
C ASP A 333 12.38 25.13 9.04
N ARG A 334 13.05 26.23 9.40
CA ARG A 334 13.89 26.32 10.59
C ARG A 334 13.10 26.53 11.88
N THR A 335 11.81 26.83 11.79
CA THR A 335 10.99 27.13 12.98
C THR A 335 10.57 25.87 13.72
N SER A 336 10.33 24.77 13.00
CA SER A 336 9.87 23.50 13.56
C SER A 336 10.96 22.43 13.62
N VAL A 337 12.13 22.68 13.03
CA VAL A 337 13.21 21.68 12.87
C VAL A 337 13.74 21.12 14.19
N ASP A 338 13.75 21.90 15.28
CA ASP A 338 14.23 21.44 16.59
C ASP A 338 13.31 20.36 17.18
N GLU A 339 12.00 20.58 17.10
CA GLU A 339 11.00 19.62 17.56
C GLU A 339 10.92 18.39 16.63
N ILE A 340 11.05 18.60 15.31
CA ILE A 340 11.14 17.51 14.32
C ILE A 340 12.36 16.64 14.62
N GLY A 341 13.54 17.26 14.80
CA GLY A 341 14.79 16.57 15.12
C GLY A 341 14.67 15.78 16.42
N SER A 342 14.03 16.35 17.44
CA SER A 342 13.78 15.66 18.72
C SER A 342 12.87 14.43 18.60
N ARG A 343 11.82 14.48 17.76
CA ARG A 343 10.92 13.34 17.51
C ARG A 343 11.58 12.23 16.71
N LEU A 344 12.33 12.61 15.68
CA LEU A 344 13.08 11.67 14.85
C LEU A 344 14.25 11.05 15.62
N ALA A 345 14.89 11.78 16.53
CA ALA A 345 15.91 11.25 17.44
C ALA A 345 15.37 10.10 18.30
N ARG A 346 14.18 10.27 18.89
CA ARG A 346 13.49 9.19 19.64
C ARG A 346 13.15 7.99 18.76
N THR A 347 12.92 8.22 17.48
CA THR A 347 12.52 7.19 16.52
C THR A 347 13.72 6.38 16.04
N THR A 348 14.82 7.06 15.75
CA THR A 348 16.04 6.52 15.11
C THR A 348 17.16 6.17 16.09
N GLY A 349 17.09 6.65 17.34
CA GLY A 349 18.14 6.49 18.33
C GLY A 349 19.38 7.38 18.09
N LYS A 350 19.33 8.33 17.15
CA LYS A 350 20.43 9.27 16.88
C LYS A 350 20.25 10.60 17.63
N PRO A 351 21.34 11.37 17.86
CA PRO A 351 21.24 12.70 18.46
C PRO A 351 20.36 13.66 17.66
N ALA A 352 19.54 14.46 18.34
CA ALA A 352 18.63 15.42 17.69
C ALA A 352 19.37 16.47 16.84
N ASP A 353 20.53 16.95 17.30
CA ASP A 353 21.35 17.90 16.55
C ASP A 353 21.86 17.32 15.23
N LEU A 354 22.25 16.04 15.23
CA LEU A 354 22.65 15.34 14.01
C LEU A 354 21.46 15.25 13.04
N ILE A 355 20.27 14.87 13.52
CA ILE A 355 19.08 14.78 12.67
C ILE A 355 18.72 16.14 12.07
N LYS A 356 18.76 17.20 12.88
CA LYS A 356 18.54 18.57 12.42
C LYS A 356 19.56 18.98 11.36
N GLN A 357 20.83 18.70 11.59
CA GLN A 357 21.89 18.99 10.63
C GLN A 357 21.63 18.28 9.29
N LEU A 358 21.28 16.99 9.32
CA LEU A 358 20.96 16.22 8.12
C LEU A 358 19.72 16.77 7.41
N LEU A 359 18.64 17.12 8.12
CA LEU A 359 17.44 17.68 7.49
C LEU A 359 17.70 18.99 6.74
N LEU A 360 18.56 19.86 7.31
CA LEU A 360 18.87 21.18 6.75
C LEU A 360 20.05 21.17 5.77
N ASP A 361 20.79 20.07 5.70
CA ASP A 361 21.93 19.94 4.80
C ASP A 361 21.45 19.74 3.36
N GLY A 362 21.74 20.74 2.53
CA GLY A 362 21.39 20.80 1.12
C GLY A 362 22.41 20.19 0.18
N SER A 363 23.53 19.64 0.68
CA SER A 363 24.59 19.07 -0.16
C SER A 363 24.11 17.90 -1.02
N HIS A 364 23.07 17.18 -0.58
CA HIS A 364 22.47 16.05 -1.31
C HIS A 364 21.20 16.43 -2.08
N ALA A 365 20.78 17.69 -2.07
CA ALA A 365 19.43 18.11 -2.48
C ALA A 365 19.21 18.21 -4.00
N VAL A 366 19.56 17.16 -4.76
CA VAL A 366 19.40 17.13 -6.23
C VAL A 366 17.93 17.12 -6.66
N LEU A 367 17.03 16.66 -5.79
CA LEU A 367 15.58 16.71 -5.99
C LEU A 367 14.97 18.01 -5.43
N GLY A 368 15.82 18.98 -5.11
CA GLY A 368 15.44 20.29 -4.64
C GLY A 368 15.20 20.37 -3.14
N ALA A 369 14.85 21.58 -2.70
CA ALA A 369 14.51 21.87 -1.32
C ALA A 369 13.01 22.16 -1.22
N THR A 370 12.40 21.69 -0.14
CA THR A 370 10.98 21.88 0.16
C THR A 370 10.82 22.72 1.42
N ASP A 371 9.78 23.54 1.46
CA ASP A 371 9.45 24.34 2.63
C ASP A 371 9.32 23.45 3.87
N ARG A 372 8.63 22.31 3.71
CA ARG A 372 8.47 21.30 4.76
C ARG A 372 8.55 19.89 4.19
N LEU A 373 9.74 19.29 4.31
CA LEU A 373 9.91 17.85 4.03
C LEU A 373 9.24 16.98 5.09
N VAL A 374 9.15 17.50 6.31
CA VAL A 374 8.66 16.79 7.48
C VAL A 374 7.72 17.71 8.25
N TYR A 375 6.55 17.20 8.61
CA TYR A 375 5.54 17.89 9.41
C TYR A 375 5.45 17.27 10.80
N LEU A 376 5.17 18.08 11.81
CA LEU A 376 4.77 17.57 13.13
C LEU A 376 3.37 16.96 13.04
N ARG A 377 3.20 15.72 13.52
CA ARG A 377 1.91 15.04 13.52
C ARG A 377 1.73 14.21 14.80
N GLY A 378 0.77 14.60 15.64
CA GLY A 378 0.55 13.96 16.94
C GLY A 378 1.84 13.96 17.77
N ALA A 379 2.25 12.79 18.26
CA ALA A 379 3.52 12.58 18.96
C ALA A 379 4.73 12.31 18.05
N GLY A 380 4.48 12.07 16.75
CA GLY A 380 5.49 11.73 15.75
C GLY A 380 5.63 12.80 14.66
N VAL A 381 6.06 12.35 13.49
CA VAL A 381 6.21 13.19 12.29
C VAL A 381 5.49 12.56 11.11
N GLN A 382 5.24 13.36 10.08
CA GLN A 382 4.79 12.91 8.77
C GLN A 382 5.78 13.42 7.72
N TRP A 383 6.30 12.50 6.91
CA TRP A 383 7.13 12.82 5.76
C TRP A 383 6.27 13.25 4.58
N ASN A 384 6.78 14.19 3.79
CA ASN A 384 6.14 14.70 2.59
C ASN A 384 7.19 14.90 1.48
N PRO A 385 7.81 13.80 1.00
CA PRO A 385 8.74 13.87 -0.12
C PRO A 385 8.05 14.35 -1.40
N ALA A 386 8.81 14.79 -2.39
CA ALA A 386 8.29 15.05 -3.74
C ALA A 386 8.27 13.76 -4.59
N ASP A 387 7.74 12.68 -4.04
CA ASP A 387 7.62 11.35 -4.67
C ASP A 387 6.67 11.34 -5.88
N HIS A 388 5.75 12.29 -5.98
CA HIS A 388 4.97 12.55 -7.20
C HIS A 388 5.82 12.85 -8.46
N LEU A 389 7.11 13.20 -8.32
CA LEU A 389 8.04 13.36 -9.44
C LEU A 389 8.53 12.01 -10.01
N VAL A 390 8.37 10.94 -9.25
CA VAL A 390 8.78 9.58 -9.59
C VAL A 390 7.76 8.99 -10.54
N VAL A 391 8.13 8.86 -11.80
CA VAL A 391 7.28 8.28 -12.85
C VAL A 391 7.59 6.80 -13.09
N ALA A 392 8.73 6.33 -12.60
CA ALA A 392 9.16 4.95 -12.67
C ALA A 392 10.04 4.57 -11.47
N ALA A 393 9.86 3.38 -10.92
CA ALA A 393 10.73 2.86 -9.88
C ALA A 393 10.94 1.35 -10.02
N GLN A 394 12.10 0.86 -9.59
CA GLN A 394 12.40 -0.56 -9.49
C GLN A 394 13.03 -0.85 -8.13
N VAL A 395 12.54 -1.89 -7.45
CA VAL A 395 13.12 -2.44 -6.23
C VAL A 395 13.43 -3.91 -6.49
N VAL A 396 14.69 -4.31 -6.40
CA VAL A 396 15.13 -5.71 -6.49
C VAL A 396 15.50 -6.20 -5.10
N CYS A 397 15.05 -7.38 -4.71
CA CYS A 397 15.42 -8.01 -3.44
C CYS A 397 16.51 -9.06 -3.69
N ARG A 398 17.67 -8.89 -3.05
CA ARG A 398 18.82 -9.77 -3.23
C ARG A 398 19.21 -10.44 -1.91
N PRO A 399 19.20 -11.78 -1.81
CA PRO A 399 19.76 -12.47 -0.66
C PRO A 399 21.28 -12.33 -0.65
N VAL A 400 21.85 -12.07 0.51
CA VAL A 400 23.29 -11.91 0.71
C VAL A 400 23.77 -12.68 1.95
N PRO A 401 25.02 -13.18 1.99
CA PRO A 401 25.53 -13.98 3.11
C PRO A 401 25.69 -13.17 4.42
N GLU A 402 25.74 -11.84 4.33
CA GLU A 402 25.89 -10.92 5.46
C GLU A 402 24.70 -10.99 6.43
N ALA A 403 24.96 -10.62 7.68
CA ALA A 403 23.96 -10.67 8.75
C ALA A 403 23.01 -9.46 8.77
N THR A 404 23.32 -8.40 8.04
CA THR A 404 22.56 -7.13 8.05
C THR A 404 21.92 -6.84 6.69
N TRP A 405 20.93 -5.96 6.71
CA TRP A 405 20.29 -5.44 5.50
C TRP A 405 21.09 -4.26 4.97
N SER A 406 21.12 -4.10 3.64
CA SER A 406 21.70 -2.91 3.02
C SER A 406 20.89 -2.45 1.80
N LEU A 407 21.02 -1.18 1.47
CA LEU A 407 20.36 -0.57 0.32
C LEU A 407 21.39 0.08 -0.60
N SER A 408 21.31 -0.23 -1.89
CA SER A 408 22.00 0.50 -2.94
C SER A 408 20.97 1.10 -3.89
N GLY A 409 21.28 2.24 -4.49
CA GLY A 409 20.32 2.90 -5.35
C GLY A 409 20.88 3.93 -6.31
N GLU A 410 20.10 4.20 -7.34
CA GLU A 410 20.38 5.18 -8.38
C GLU A 410 19.12 5.97 -8.70
N ILE A 411 19.28 7.27 -8.95
CA ILE A 411 18.22 8.20 -9.35
C ILE A 411 18.64 8.85 -10.65
N HIS A 412 17.74 8.85 -11.63
CA HIS A 412 17.97 9.44 -12.94
C HIS A 412 16.84 10.40 -13.30
N ALA A 413 17.17 11.49 -13.97
CA ALA A 413 16.18 12.19 -14.77
C ALA A 413 15.76 11.29 -15.95
N VAL A 414 14.51 11.41 -16.38
CA VAL A 414 13.95 10.59 -17.45
C VAL A 414 13.14 11.40 -18.44
N GLU A 415 13.01 10.84 -19.64
CA GLU A 415 12.10 11.33 -20.68
C GLU A 415 11.20 10.19 -21.18
N PRO A 416 10.02 10.50 -21.74
CA PRO A 416 9.16 9.51 -22.38
C PRO A 416 9.89 8.73 -23.48
N VAL A 417 9.72 7.41 -23.51
CA VAL A 417 10.05 6.61 -24.69
C VAL A 417 9.06 6.97 -25.80
N SER A 418 9.58 7.33 -26.98
CA SER A 418 8.80 7.73 -28.16
C SER A 418 8.14 6.56 -28.86
#